data_AF-J1HBB1-F1
#
_entry.id   AF-J1HBB1-F1
#
_cell.length_a   1.000
_cell.length_b   1.000
_cell.length_c   1.000
_cell.angle_alpha   90.00
_cell.angle_beta   90.00
_cell.angle_gamma   90.00
#
_symmetry.space_group_name_H-M   'P 1'
#
loop_
_entity.id
_entity.type
_entity.pdbx_description
1 polymer ?
#
loop_
_entity_poly.entity_id
_entity_poly.type
_entity_poly.pdbx_seq_one_letter_code
_entity_poly.pdbx_strand_id
1 'polypeptide(L)'
;MKVLADEGDSPDKLIIIGINRAGDSLVRFSPDLNNRIDTIHFEANSNKKIAELIAKGESHLNISFGNKDDIVKNSYGSFHIAQMLCQKVCILDNILNTQENKITTTSSYASVLNSLFSDQSRIFFSVAKIFATGSKLRKEGRAPYLHILKWLAESNDWSLQLDTAIVQHPEQKASVGQVVEKGYLDDLMSNHAEELSEYIHYDSITRTISVEDPKFVFFLRNIYWSKFARQIGYIKYEDTTKYDIALSFAGNDRNLAELIFQYLSENEISVFYDVNEQANILANNVEEYLLPIYQSEAKFIVPLLSDNYPKRLWTKFESEAFKSRFGENSVIAIWFSNTPSSLFDESRKYGGITFEVDRKIEEEAYRISNLIAEKIRISKLEQEV
;
A
#
# COMPACT_ATOMS: atom_id res chain seq x y z
N MET A 1 -10.56 33.75 -24.08
CA MET A 1 -10.61 34.96 -23.23
C MET A 1 -10.51 36.27 -24.00
N LYS A 2 -9.60 36.43 -24.97
CA LYS A 2 -9.48 37.70 -25.73
C LYS A 2 -10.78 38.13 -26.43
N VAL A 3 -11.45 37.20 -27.12
CA VAL A 3 -12.75 37.45 -27.79
C VAL A 3 -13.84 37.88 -26.80
N LEU A 4 -13.88 37.29 -25.59
CA LEU A 4 -14.84 37.64 -24.53
C LEU A 4 -14.60 39.04 -23.95
N ALA A 5 -13.34 39.49 -23.91
CA ALA A 5 -13.00 40.84 -23.47
C ALA A 5 -13.27 41.90 -24.55
N ASP A 6 -13.21 41.49 -25.83
CA ASP A 6 -13.35 42.39 -26.98
C ASP A 6 -14.82 42.59 -27.42
N GLU A 7 -15.73 41.64 -27.18
CA GLU A 7 -17.08 41.64 -27.81
C GLU A 7 -18.26 42.06 -26.90
N GLY A 8 -18.11 42.15 -25.58
CA GLY A 8 -18.97 42.93 -24.66
C GLY A 8 -20.49 42.67 -24.57
N ASP A 9 -21.11 41.92 -25.47
CA ASP A 9 -22.57 41.87 -25.63
C ASP A 9 -23.15 40.45 -25.51
N SER A 10 -23.24 39.93 -24.28
CA SER A 10 -24.09 38.78 -23.86
C SER A 10 -23.84 38.45 -22.38
N PRO A 11 -24.81 37.89 -21.61
CA PRO A 11 -24.51 37.30 -20.31
C PRO A 11 -23.71 36.00 -20.52
N ASP A 12 -22.41 36.14 -20.73
CA ASP A 12 -21.54 35.04 -21.06
C ASP A 12 -21.34 34.11 -19.86
N LYS A 13 -21.64 32.83 -20.08
CA LYS A 13 -21.61 31.79 -19.05
C LYS A 13 -20.21 31.21 -18.95
N LEU A 14 -19.43 31.69 -17.97
CA LEU A 14 -18.19 31.03 -17.55
C LEU A 14 -18.55 29.79 -16.73
N ILE A 15 -18.22 28.60 -17.23
CA ILE A 15 -18.38 27.33 -16.51
C ILE A 15 -17.00 26.91 -16.02
N ILE A 16 -16.79 26.98 -14.71
CA ILE A 16 -15.59 26.44 -14.06
C ILE A 16 -15.95 25.03 -13.61
N ILE A 17 -15.27 24.03 -14.16
CA ILE A 17 -15.42 22.64 -13.74
C ILE A 17 -14.14 22.25 -13.01
N GLY A 18 -14.23 22.06 -11.70
CA GLY A 18 -13.15 21.45 -10.92
C GLY A 18 -13.18 19.95 -11.18
N ILE A 19 -12.20 19.44 -11.91
CA ILE A 19 -12.09 18.01 -12.18
C ILE A 19 -10.66 17.59 -11.89
N ASN A 20 -10.46 16.75 -10.88
CA ASN A 20 -9.18 16.08 -10.73
C ASN A 20 -9.03 15.08 -11.89
N ARG A 21 -8.00 15.28 -12.72
CA ARG A 21 -7.52 14.39 -13.79
C ARG A 21 -8.48 13.98 -14.91
N ALA A 22 -9.80 14.18 -14.81
CA ALA A 22 -10.73 13.89 -15.90
C ALA A 22 -10.81 14.99 -16.99
N GLY A 23 -10.01 16.06 -16.89
CA GLY A 23 -9.77 16.96 -18.02
C GLY A 23 -9.25 16.21 -19.25
N ASP A 24 -8.37 15.23 -19.04
CA ASP A 24 -7.86 14.37 -20.10
C ASP A 24 -8.94 13.45 -20.68
N SER A 25 -9.87 12.98 -19.85
CA SER A 25 -11.02 12.17 -20.27
C SER A 25 -12.03 12.95 -21.12
N LEU A 26 -12.23 14.24 -20.83
CA LEU A 26 -13.07 15.15 -21.64
C LEU A 26 -12.46 15.42 -23.02
N VAL A 27 -11.14 15.63 -23.08
CA VAL A 27 -10.42 15.77 -24.36
C VAL A 27 -10.48 14.46 -25.16
N ARG A 28 -10.38 13.30 -24.49
CA ARG A 28 -10.56 11.98 -25.14
C ARG A 28 -11.98 11.78 -25.69
N PHE A 29 -13.02 12.27 -25.00
CA PHE A 29 -14.40 12.17 -25.46
C PHE A 29 -14.72 13.07 -26.65
N SER A 30 -14.12 14.27 -26.71
CA SER A 30 -14.29 15.20 -27.83
C SER A 30 -12.98 15.93 -28.15
N PRO A 31 -12.19 15.43 -29.12
CA PRO A 31 -10.90 16.02 -29.49
C PRO A 31 -10.98 17.49 -29.91
N ASP A 32 -12.13 17.93 -30.42
CA ASP A 32 -12.39 19.32 -30.82
C ASP A 32 -12.33 20.31 -29.65
N LEU A 33 -12.46 19.82 -28.42
CA LEU A 33 -12.33 20.63 -27.21
C LEU A 33 -10.87 20.97 -26.86
N ASN A 34 -9.89 20.26 -27.44
CA ASN A 34 -8.48 20.42 -27.07
C ASN A 34 -7.94 21.84 -27.29
N ASN A 35 -8.40 22.53 -28.33
CA ASN A 35 -8.01 23.93 -28.61
C ASN A 35 -8.88 24.97 -27.89
N ARG A 36 -9.85 24.51 -27.08
CA ARG A 36 -10.85 25.36 -26.39
C ARG A 36 -10.83 25.19 -24.88
N ILE A 37 -10.02 24.26 -24.36
CA ILE A 37 -9.81 24.00 -22.94
C ILE A 37 -8.40 24.49 -22.61
N ASP A 38 -8.29 25.16 -21.47
CA ASP A 38 -7.00 25.48 -20.85
C ASP A 38 -6.98 24.83 -19.47
N THR A 39 -5.91 24.11 -19.14
CA THR A 39 -5.81 23.33 -17.90
C THR A 39 -4.95 24.07 -16.90
N ILE A 40 -5.60 24.71 -15.93
CA ILE A 40 -4.89 25.37 -14.82
C ILE A 40 -4.58 24.34 -13.75
N HIS A 41 -3.30 23.98 -13.64
CA HIS A 41 -2.82 23.10 -12.60
C HIS A 41 -2.63 23.89 -11.29
N PHE A 42 -3.36 23.50 -10.25
CA PHE A 42 -3.12 23.99 -8.91
C PHE A 42 -2.03 23.15 -8.25
N GLU A 43 -0.79 23.64 -8.29
CA GLU A 43 0.34 23.01 -7.61
C GLU A 43 0.37 23.36 -6.11
N ALA A 44 1.18 22.61 -5.36
CA ALA A 44 1.48 22.94 -3.97
C ALA A 44 2.09 24.36 -3.87
N ASN A 45 1.51 25.20 -3.02
CA ASN A 45 2.01 26.55 -2.83
C ASN A 45 3.33 26.56 -2.05
N SER A 46 4.18 27.55 -2.34
CA SER A 46 5.42 27.72 -1.58
C SER A 46 5.14 28.08 -0.12
N ASN A 47 6.03 27.64 0.77
CA ASN A 47 5.98 27.98 2.20
C ASN A 47 5.87 29.49 2.44
N LYS A 48 6.47 30.31 1.57
CA LYS A 48 6.37 31.78 1.63
C LYS A 48 4.93 32.27 1.41
N LYS A 49 4.20 31.72 0.44
CA LYS A 49 2.78 32.06 0.20
C LYS A 49 1.89 31.62 1.37
N ILE A 50 2.14 30.44 1.93
CA ILE A 50 1.41 29.98 3.13
C ILE A 50 1.68 30.91 4.32
N ALA A 51 2.94 31.29 4.55
CA ALA A 51 3.30 32.22 5.62
C ALA A 51 2.65 33.61 5.43
N GLU A 52 2.51 34.07 4.18
CA GLU A 52 1.80 35.32 3.84
C GLU A 52 0.30 35.22 4.15
N LEU A 53 -0.35 34.10 3.79
CA LEU A 53 -1.75 33.84 4.16
C LEU A 53 -1.94 33.93 5.68
N ILE A 54 -1.05 33.27 6.44
CA ILE A 54 -1.12 33.29 7.91
C ILE A 54 -0.89 34.71 8.45
N ALA A 55 0.09 35.43 7.92
CA ALA A 55 0.38 36.82 8.32
C ALA A 55 -0.81 37.76 8.10
N LYS A 56 -1.57 37.58 7.01
CA LYS A 56 -2.82 38.31 6.77
C LYS A 56 -3.84 37.99 7.86
N GLY A 57 -4.03 36.71 8.21
CA GLY A 57 -4.92 36.31 9.31
C GLY A 57 -4.51 36.88 10.66
N GLU A 58 -3.23 36.81 11.01
CA GLU A 58 -2.64 37.41 12.22
C GLU A 58 -2.95 38.91 12.33
N SER A 59 -2.81 39.64 11.23
CA SER A 59 -3.07 41.08 11.18
C SER A 59 -4.56 41.41 11.40
N HIS A 60 -5.47 40.63 10.82
CA HIS A 60 -6.92 40.88 10.94
C HIS A 60 -7.48 40.49 12.31
N LEU A 61 -6.91 39.45 12.95
CA LEU A 61 -7.33 39.02 14.29
C LEU A 61 -6.57 39.75 15.41
N ASN A 62 -5.54 40.53 15.08
CA ASN A 62 -4.61 41.15 16.02
C ASN A 62 -3.94 40.12 16.94
N ILE A 63 -3.42 39.04 16.35
CA ILE A 63 -2.75 37.94 17.07
C ILE A 63 -1.40 37.60 16.45
N SER A 64 -0.66 36.68 17.07
CA SER A 64 0.51 36.02 16.47
C SER A 64 0.46 34.54 16.80
N PHE A 65 0.59 33.69 15.78
CA PHE A 65 0.56 32.24 15.95
C PHE A 65 1.91 31.75 16.50
N GLY A 66 1.92 31.22 17.72
CA GLY A 66 3.12 30.67 18.36
C GLY A 66 3.71 29.45 17.63
N ASN A 67 2.92 28.77 16.80
CA ASN A 67 3.28 27.57 16.04
C ASN A 67 3.25 27.79 14.51
N LYS A 68 3.47 29.04 14.07
CA LYS A 68 3.39 29.43 12.65
C LYS A 68 4.24 28.57 11.72
N ASP A 69 5.50 28.31 12.09
CA ASP A 69 6.43 27.55 11.23
C ASP A 69 5.99 26.09 11.08
N ASP A 70 5.44 25.49 12.14
CA ASP A 70 4.87 24.14 12.09
C ASP A 70 3.64 24.08 11.17
N ILE A 71 2.75 25.09 11.25
CA ILE A 71 1.58 25.16 10.37
C ILE A 71 2.01 25.32 8.91
N VAL A 72 3.00 26.18 8.63
CA VAL A 72 3.53 26.36 7.27
C VAL A 72 4.08 25.04 6.75
N LYS A 73 4.98 24.39 7.51
CA LYS A 73 5.64 23.14 7.11
C LYS A 73 4.65 22.02 6.84
N ASN A 74 3.64 21.86 7.70
CA ASN A 74 2.73 20.71 7.66
C ASN A 74 1.40 20.99 6.92
N SER A 75 1.26 22.16 6.30
CA SER A 75 0.18 22.42 5.35
C SER A 75 0.47 21.88 3.95
N TYR A 76 1.73 21.52 3.68
CA TYR A 76 2.20 20.98 2.40
C TYR A 76 1.75 21.80 1.18
N GLY A 77 1.75 23.13 1.33
CA GLY A 77 1.36 24.05 0.26
C GLY A 77 -0.15 24.16 0.03
N SER A 78 -1.00 23.54 0.84
CA SER A 78 -2.45 23.72 0.79
C SER A 78 -2.90 24.90 1.65
N PHE A 79 -3.49 25.91 1.01
CA PHE A 79 -4.12 27.02 1.71
C PHE A 79 -5.25 26.56 2.63
N HIS A 80 -6.06 25.61 2.18
CA HIS A 80 -7.18 25.09 2.97
C HIS A 80 -6.70 24.43 4.26
N ILE A 81 -5.69 23.57 4.18
CA ILE A 81 -5.11 22.92 5.37
C ILE A 81 -4.50 23.96 6.32
N ALA A 82 -3.77 24.95 5.79
CA ALA A 82 -3.21 26.03 6.60
C ALA A 82 -4.31 26.81 7.35
N GLN A 83 -5.40 27.16 6.66
CA GLN A 83 -6.55 27.85 7.27
C GLN A 83 -7.21 27.00 8.35
N MET A 84 -7.42 25.70 8.10
CA MET A 84 -8.00 24.78 9.08
C MET A 84 -7.14 24.67 10.34
N LEU A 85 -5.82 24.56 10.19
CA LEU A 85 -4.88 24.52 11.32
C LEU A 85 -4.93 25.84 12.12
N CYS A 86 -4.87 26.98 11.46
CA CYS A 86 -4.99 28.30 12.10
C CYS A 86 -6.32 28.46 12.83
N GLN A 87 -7.43 28.08 12.19
CA GLN A 87 -8.76 28.10 12.81
C GLN A 87 -8.78 27.25 14.08
N LYS A 88 -8.17 26.07 14.04
CA LYS A 88 -8.14 25.17 15.18
C LYS A 88 -7.30 25.72 16.34
N VAL A 89 -6.18 26.40 16.05
CA VAL A 89 -5.44 27.16 17.08
C VAL A 89 -6.34 28.20 17.73
N CYS A 90 -7.03 29.02 16.93
CA CYS A 90 -7.93 30.05 17.47
C CYS A 90 -9.02 29.45 18.36
N ILE A 91 -9.62 28.32 17.97
CA ILE A 91 -10.65 27.65 18.77
C ILE A 91 -10.07 27.15 20.10
N LEU A 92 -8.90 26.51 20.09
CA LEU A 92 -8.28 25.96 21.31
C LEU A 92 -7.85 27.05 22.29
N ASP A 93 -7.41 28.21 21.79
CA ASP A 93 -7.05 29.37 22.59
C ASP A 93 -8.24 30.33 22.86
N ASN A 94 -9.46 29.92 22.49
CA ASN A 94 -10.70 30.68 22.68
C ASN A 94 -10.70 32.09 22.03
N ILE A 95 -10.02 32.23 20.89
CA ILE A 95 -9.94 33.44 20.07
C ILE A 95 -11.04 33.37 19.01
N LEU A 96 -12.23 33.87 19.37
CA LEU A 96 -13.40 33.83 18.48
C LEU A 96 -13.64 35.14 17.70
N ASN A 97 -12.95 36.21 18.08
CA ASN A 97 -13.09 37.55 17.50
C ASN A 97 -11.70 38.23 17.41
N THR A 98 -11.63 39.35 16.69
CA THR A 98 -10.44 40.23 16.69
C THR A 98 -10.15 40.73 18.12
N GLN A 99 -8.88 40.76 18.48
CA GLN A 99 -8.43 41.13 19.82
C GLN A 99 -8.12 42.63 19.92
N GLU A 100 -8.43 43.24 21.06
CA GLU A 100 -8.08 44.65 21.31
C GLU A 100 -6.57 44.86 21.42
N ASN A 101 -5.90 43.96 22.14
CA ASN A 101 -4.45 43.95 22.31
C ASN A 101 -3.84 42.79 21.56
N LYS A 102 -2.63 43.00 21.03
CA LYS A 102 -1.92 41.94 20.32
C LYS A 102 -1.55 40.81 21.27
N ILE A 103 -2.11 39.62 21.05
CA ILE A 103 -1.80 38.42 21.84
C ILE A 103 -1.05 37.37 21.01
N THR A 104 -0.31 36.50 21.69
CA THR A 104 0.35 35.34 21.05
C THR A 104 -0.38 34.06 21.47
N THR A 105 -0.69 33.20 20.51
CA THR A 105 -1.35 31.92 20.77
C THR A 105 -0.40 30.98 21.53
N THR A 106 -0.93 30.23 22.48
CA THR A 106 -0.17 29.34 23.38
C THR A 106 -0.38 27.86 23.10
N SER A 107 -1.43 27.48 22.37
CA SER A 107 -1.68 26.08 22.01
C SER A 107 -0.51 25.45 21.26
N SER A 108 -0.09 24.27 21.71
CA SER A 108 0.95 23.50 21.02
C SER A 108 0.45 22.97 19.69
N TYR A 109 1.34 22.85 18.70
CA TYR A 109 1.00 22.23 17.42
C TYR A 109 0.49 20.79 17.58
N ALA A 110 1.05 20.02 18.51
CA ALA A 110 0.60 18.66 18.81
C ALA A 110 -0.85 18.62 19.32
N SER A 111 -1.25 19.57 20.18
CA SER A 111 -2.64 19.69 20.66
C SER A 111 -3.61 20.02 19.52
N VAL A 112 -3.20 20.91 18.61
CA VAL A 112 -3.97 21.27 17.42
C VAL A 112 -4.17 20.07 16.50
N LEU A 113 -3.09 19.36 16.20
CA LEU A 113 -3.12 18.13 15.40
C LEU A 113 -4.04 17.08 16.00
N ASN A 114 -3.89 16.77 17.28
CA ASN A 114 -4.71 15.76 17.95
C ASN A 114 -6.20 16.11 17.89
N SER A 115 -6.54 17.39 18.09
CA SER A 115 -7.93 17.83 18.05
C SER A 115 -8.50 17.79 16.62
N LEU A 116 -7.73 18.25 15.62
CA LEU A 116 -8.15 18.18 14.22
C LEU A 116 -8.28 16.74 13.72
N PHE A 117 -7.32 15.88 14.05
CA PHE A 117 -7.35 14.46 13.72
C PHE A 117 -8.55 13.77 14.36
N SER A 118 -8.89 14.09 15.60
CA SER A 118 -10.09 13.55 16.27
C SER A 118 -11.40 13.95 15.57
N ASP A 119 -11.48 15.17 15.04
CA ASP A 119 -12.65 15.63 14.30
C ASP A 119 -12.79 14.88 12.97
N GLN A 120 -11.68 14.82 12.22
CA GLN A 120 -11.61 14.19 10.90
C GLN A 120 -11.75 12.66 10.95
N SER A 121 -11.24 12.02 12.01
CA SER A 121 -11.31 10.56 12.20
C SER A 121 -12.74 10.03 12.17
N ARG A 122 -13.75 10.83 12.54
CA ARG A 122 -15.15 10.39 12.55
C ARG A 122 -15.67 10.00 11.17
N ILE A 123 -15.11 10.60 10.11
CA ILE A 123 -15.52 10.37 8.72
C ILE A 123 -14.42 9.57 8.00
N PHE A 124 -13.17 10.02 8.08
CA PHE A 124 -12.11 9.46 7.24
C PHE A 124 -11.58 8.12 7.72
N PHE A 125 -11.78 7.77 9.00
CA PHE A 125 -11.36 6.46 9.48
C PHE A 125 -12.12 5.33 8.79
N SER A 126 -13.44 5.48 8.55
CA SER A 126 -14.21 4.45 7.86
C SER A 126 -13.78 4.31 6.41
N VAL A 127 -13.57 5.43 5.70
CA VAL A 127 -13.10 5.45 4.30
C VAL A 127 -11.73 4.78 4.19
N ALA A 128 -10.77 5.22 5.01
CA ALA A 128 -9.43 4.64 5.03
C ALA A 128 -9.45 3.16 5.40
N LYS A 129 -10.32 2.75 6.34
CA LYS A 129 -10.49 1.35 6.73
C LYS A 129 -11.02 0.50 5.58
N ILE A 130 -12.10 0.92 4.92
CA ILE A 130 -12.70 0.20 3.78
C ILE A 130 -11.64 -0.03 2.70
N PHE A 131 -10.91 1.04 2.34
CA PHE A 131 -9.84 0.93 1.36
C PHE A 131 -8.74 -0.04 1.84
N ALA A 132 -8.20 0.18 3.03
CA ALA A 132 -7.06 -0.58 3.54
C ALA A 132 -7.38 -2.07 3.79
N THR A 133 -8.65 -2.46 3.98
CA THR A 133 -9.04 -3.88 4.13
C THR A 133 -9.16 -4.63 2.81
N GLY A 134 -9.30 -3.93 1.69
CA GLY A 134 -9.67 -4.55 0.42
C GLY A 134 -11.04 -5.25 0.48
N SER A 135 -11.28 -6.18 -0.44
CA SER A 135 -12.52 -6.97 -0.51
C SER A 135 -12.72 -7.90 0.69
N LYS A 136 -11.62 -8.37 1.31
CA LYS A 136 -11.65 -9.21 2.50
C LYS A 136 -10.34 -9.07 3.27
N LEU A 137 -10.45 -8.79 4.57
CA LEU A 137 -9.30 -8.74 5.46
C LEU A 137 -8.58 -10.10 5.56
N ARG A 138 -7.32 -10.15 5.11
CA ARG A 138 -6.38 -11.26 5.34
C ARG A 138 -5.40 -10.86 6.44
N LYS A 139 -5.62 -11.35 7.66
CA LYS A 139 -4.90 -10.86 8.85
C LYS A 139 -3.40 -11.17 8.80
N GLU A 140 -3.06 -12.29 8.18
CA GLU A 140 -1.72 -12.83 7.94
C GLU A 140 -1.07 -12.32 6.65
N GLY A 141 -1.86 -11.72 5.75
CA GLY A 141 -1.41 -11.21 4.47
C GLY A 141 -0.50 -9.99 4.59
N ARG A 142 -0.04 -9.47 3.44
CA ARG A 142 0.87 -8.32 3.36
C ARG A 142 0.18 -6.96 3.28
N ALA A 143 -1.13 -6.89 3.48
CA ALA A 143 -1.90 -5.65 3.51
C ALA A 143 -1.68 -4.73 2.28
N PRO A 144 -1.84 -5.22 1.04
CA PRO A 144 -1.49 -4.48 -0.17
C PRO A 144 -2.22 -3.14 -0.29
N TYR A 145 -3.52 -3.09 0.02
CA TYR A 145 -4.30 -1.85 -0.03
C TYR A 145 -3.88 -0.83 1.02
N LEU A 146 -3.46 -1.29 2.20
CA LEU A 146 -2.90 -0.42 3.24
C LEU A 146 -1.60 0.23 2.76
N HIS A 147 -0.73 -0.51 2.07
CA HIS A 147 0.50 0.03 1.49
C HIS A 147 0.21 1.03 0.38
N ILE A 148 -0.73 0.75 -0.52
CA ILE A 148 -1.16 1.72 -1.54
C ILE A 148 -1.61 3.03 -0.88
N LEU A 149 -2.42 2.96 0.18
CA LEU A 149 -2.90 4.13 0.91
C LEU A 149 -1.76 4.89 1.62
N LYS A 150 -0.78 4.16 2.17
CA LYS A 150 0.42 4.73 2.80
C LYS A 150 1.28 5.46 1.78
N TRP A 151 1.58 4.84 0.64
CA TRP A 151 2.35 5.46 -0.44
C TRP A 151 1.65 6.70 -1.01
N LEU A 152 0.32 6.66 -1.10
CA LEU A 152 -0.48 7.80 -1.52
C LEU A 152 -0.36 8.96 -0.53
N ALA A 153 -0.34 8.68 0.78
CA ALA A 153 -0.12 9.69 1.81
C ALA A 153 1.28 10.31 1.74
N GLU A 154 2.30 9.50 1.44
CA GLU A 154 3.70 9.90 1.30
C GLU A 154 3.98 10.63 -0.02
N SER A 155 3.12 10.45 -1.04
CA SER A 155 3.23 11.15 -2.33
C SER A 155 3.04 12.66 -2.20
N ASN A 156 3.77 13.45 -3.00
CA ASN A 156 3.65 14.91 -2.98
C ASN A 156 2.38 15.41 -3.69
N ASP A 157 2.02 14.78 -4.81
CA ASP A 157 1.01 15.28 -5.76
C ASP A 157 -0.39 14.71 -5.53
N TRP A 158 -0.67 14.28 -4.29
CA TRP A 158 -1.94 13.64 -3.88
C TRP A 158 -2.37 12.48 -4.79
N SER A 159 -1.39 11.87 -5.43
CA SER A 159 -1.59 10.91 -6.48
C SER A 159 -0.36 10.05 -6.67
N LEU A 160 -0.61 8.84 -7.15
CA LEU A 160 0.39 7.78 -7.19
C LEU A 160 0.23 6.98 -8.48
N GLN A 161 1.32 6.88 -9.25
CA GLN A 161 1.46 5.93 -10.35
C GLN A 161 1.89 4.58 -9.77
N LEU A 162 1.01 3.59 -9.79
CA LEU A 162 1.21 2.34 -9.05
C LEU A 162 2.40 1.54 -9.57
N ASP A 163 2.62 1.47 -10.88
CA ASP A 163 3.77 0.75 -11.45
C ASP A 163 5.10 1.35 -10.99
N THR A 164 5.18 2.68 -10.88
CA THR A 164 6.39 3.36 -10.38
C THR A 164 6.56 3.14 -8.88
N ALA A 165 5.48 3.23 -8.10
CA ALA A 165 5.51 2.99 -6.66
C ALA A 165 5.93 1.55 -6.33
N ILE A 166 5.41 0.56 -7.05
CA ILE A 166 5.75 -0.86 -6.91
C ILE A 166 7.26 -1.10 -7.12
N VAL A 167 7.90 -0.39 -8.05
CA VAL A 167 9.35 -0.47 -8.28
C VAL A 167 10.14 0.15 -7.13
N GLN A 168 9.64 1.25 -6.54
CA GLN A 168 10.27 1.94 -5.41
C GLN A 168 10.13 1.17 -4.08
N HIS A 169 9.20 0.23 -4.01
CA HIS A 169 8.87 -0.56 -2.81
C HIS A 169 8.99 -2.08 -3.08
N PRO A 170 10.23 -2.60 -3.25
CA PRO A 170 10.45 -3.98 -3.68
C PRO A 170 9.90 -5.03 -2.72
N GLU A 171 9.82 -4.76 -1.41
CA GLU A 171 9.29 -5.67 -0.40
C GLU A 171 7.77 -5.89 -0.52
N GLN A 172 7.05 -4.93 -1.08
CA GLN A 172 5.60 -4.99 -1.31
C GLN A 172 5.24 -5.29 -2.77
N LYS A 173 6.23 -5.37 -3.67
CA LYS A 173 6.02 -5.55 -5.11
C LYS A 173 5.08 -6.69 -5.43
N ALA A 174 5.27 -7.85 -4.81
CA ALA A 174 4.49 -9.04 -5.10
C ALA A 174 3.00 -8.88 -4.70
N SER A 175 2.73 -8.42 -3.47
CA SER A 175 1.36 -8.30 -2.96
C SER A 175 0.60 -7.15 -3.60
N VAL A 176 1.25 -5.99 -3.78
CA VAL A 176 0.61 -4.83 -4.41
C VAL A 176 0.48 -5.03 -5.92
N GLY A 177 1.50 -5.56 -6.58
CA GLY A 177 1.44 -5.90 -8.01
C GLY A 177 0.26 -6.82 -8.32
N GLN A 178 0.05 -7.85 -7.49
CA GLN A 178 -1.06 -8.78 -7.67
C GLN A 178 -2.44 -8.09 -7.66
N VAL A 179 -2.71 -7.20 -6.69
CA VAL A 179 -4.04 -6.55 -6.61
C VAL A 179 -4.29 -5.58 -7.76
N VAL A 180 -3.23 -5.02 -8.34
CA VAL A 180 -3.30 -4.13 -9.51
C VAL A 180 -3.47 -4.94 -10.79
N GLU A 181 -2.64 -5.96 -11.01
CA GLU A 181 -2.62 -6.76 -12.24
C GLU A 181 -3.88 -7.63 -12.39
N LYS A 182 -4.44 -8.14 -11.29
CA LYS A 182 -5.65 -8.98 -11.31
C LYS A 182 -6.95 -8.16 -11.30
N GLY A 183 -6.88 -6.83 -11.27
CA GLY A 183 -8.07 -5.96 -11.26
C GLY A 183 -8.78 -5.84 -9.90
N TYR A 184 -8.23 -6.42 -8.83
CA TYR A 184 -8.89 -6.40 -7.51
C TYR A 184 -9.03 -5.00 -6.93
N LEU A 185 -8.11 -4.09 -7.26
CA LEU A 185 -8.24 -2.68 -6.89
C LEU A 185 -9.42 -1.99 -7.61
N ASP A 186 -9.64 -2.32 -8.89
CA ASP A 186 -10.77 -1.81 -9.67
C ASP A 186 -12.11 -2.36 -9.11
N ASP A 187 -12.13 -3.64 -8.77
CA ASP A 187 -13.27 -4.29 -8.10
C ASP A 187 -13.57 -3.64 -6.75
N LEU A 188 -12.55 -3.33 -5.94
CA LEU A 188 -12.72 -2.64 -4.66
C LEU A 188 -13.39 -1.28 -4.84
N MET A 189 -12.86 -0.47 -5.76
CA MET A 189 -13.37 0.87 -6.04
C MET A 189 -14.81 0.84 -6.57
N SER A 190 -15.14 -0.17 -7.39
CA SER A 190 -16.48 -0.35 -7.93
C SER A 190 -17.48 -0.84 -6.87
N ASN A 191 -17.09 -1.81 -6.05
CA ASN A 191 -17.96 -2.41 -5.03
C ASN A 191 -18.24 -1.47 -3.84
N HIS A 192 -17.34 -0.52 -3.58
CA HIS A 192 -17.47 0.49 -2.53
C HIS A 192 -17.52 1.91 -3.11
N ALA A 193 -18.12 2.07 -4.29
CA ALA A 193 -18.17 3.37 -4.96
C ALA A 193 -18.90 4.43 -4.12
N GLU A 194 -19.94 4.04 -3.37
CA GLU A 194 -20.70 4.96 -2.50
C GLU A 194 -19.83 5.56 -1.39
N GLU A 195 -18.91 4.78 -0.82
CA GLU A 195 -18.06 5.22 0.29
C GLU A 195 -16.72 5.80 -0.15
N LEU A 196 -16.18 5.37 -1.30
CA LEU A 196 -14.82 5.70 -1.73
C LEU A 196 -14.75 6.82 -2.78
N SER A 197 -15.73 6.91 -3.69
CA SER A 197 -15.61 7.79 -4.89
C SER A 197 -15.55 9.29 -4.58
N GLU A 198 -16.05 9.71 -3.41
CA GLU A 198 -15.94 11.11 -2.95
C GLU A 198 -14.50 11.47 -2.54
N TYR A 199 -13.68 10.48 -2.16
CA TYR A 199 -12.37 10.70 -1.55
C TYR A 199 -11.21 10.16 -2.38
N ILE A 200 -11.41 9.07 -3.13
CA ILE A 200 -10.36 8.36 -3.86
C ILE A 200 -10.87 8.08 -5.27
N HIS A 201 -10.04 8.41 -6.26
CA HIS A 201 -10.24 8.04 -7.65
C HIS A 201 -9.14 7.08 -8.11
N TYR A 202 -9.51 6.07 -8.89
CA TYR A 202 -8.57 5.13 -9.52
C TYR A 202 -8.87 5.00 -11.00
N ASP A 203 -7.84 5.19 -11.83
CA ASP A 203 -7.86 4.89 -13.25
C ASP A 203 -7.10 3.58 -13.49
N SER A 204 -7.82 2.52 -13.85
CA SER A 204 -7.25 1.19 -14.10
C SER A 204 -6.47 1.07 -15.40
N ILE A 205 -6.68 1.98 -16.37
CA ILE A 205 -5.92 2.01 -17.63
C ILE A 205 -4.53 2.58 -17.38
N THR A 206 -4.46 3.72 -16.70
CA THR A 206 -3.19 4.38 -16.39
C THR A 206 -2.56 3.89 -15.08
N ARG A 207 -3.25 3.02 -14.33
CA ARG A 207 -2.86 2.51 -13.00
C ARG A 207 -2.52 3.64 -12.03
N THR A 208 -3.37 4.67 -12.07
CA THR A 208 -3.18 5.90 -11.32
C THR A 208 -4.23 6.02 -10.25
N ILE A 209 -3.82 6.20 -8.99
CA ILE A 209 -4.72 6.51 -7.89
C ILE A 209 -4.50 7.96 -7.42
N SER A 210 -5.57 8.67 -7.09
CA SER A 210 -5.53 10.05 -6.58
C SER A 210 -6.53 10.27 -5.47
N VAL A 211 -6.24 11.25 -4.60
CA VAL A 211 -7.16 11.72 -3.57
C VAL A 211 -7.90 12.97 -4.06
N GLU A 212 -9.21 12.99 -3.85
CA GLU A 212 -10.10 14.07 -4.26
C GLU A 212 -10.26 15.15 -3.19
N ASP A 213 -10.22 14.78 -1.89
CA ASP A 213 -10.34 15.70 -0.75
C ASP A 213 -8.98 15.97 -0.06
N PRO A 214 -8.44 17.21 -0.07
CA PRO A 214 -7.22 17.56 0.63
C PRO A 214 -7.24 17.27 2.15
N LYS A 215 -8.42 17.30 2.78
CA LYS A 215 -8.58 16.94 4.20
C LYS A 215 -8.34 15.45 4.42
N PHE A 216 -8.71 14.61 3.45
CA PHE A 216 -8.43 13.18 3.50
C PHE A 216 -6.92 12.92 3.39
N VAL A 217 -6.22 13.59 2.48
CA VAL A 217 -4.73 13.53 2.41
C VAL A 217 -4.11 13.94 3.74
N PHE A 218 -4.57 15.05 4.31
CA PHE A 218 -4.07 15.53 5.59
C PHE A 218 -4.28 14.49 6.70
N PHE A 219 -5.46 13.88 6.75
CA PHE A 219 -5.74 12.78 7.68
C PHE A 219 -4.75 11.63 7.48
N LEU A 220 -4.61 11.11 6.24
CA LEU A 220 -3.70 10.00 5.92
C LEU A 220 -2.25 10.28 6.36
N ARG A 221 -1.74 11.49 6.10
CA ARG A 221 -0.38 11.90 6.47
C ARG A 221 -0.13 11.96 7.98
N ASN A 222 -1.19 12.08 8.77
CA ASN A 222 -1.13 12.16 10.22
C ASN A 222 -1.59 10.86 10.92
N ILE A 223 -1.88 9.80 10.16
CA ILE A 223 -2.18 8.49 10.73
C ILE A 223 -0.90 7.88 11.31
N TYR A 224 -1.00 7.33 12.53
CA TYR A 224 -0.03 6.39 13.05
C TYR A 224 -0.24 5.01 12.41
N TRP A 225 0.41 4.74 11.28
CA TRP A 225 0.17 3.55 10.44
C TRP A 225 0.18 2.22 11.19
N SER A 226 1.16 2.01 12.09
CA SER A 226 1.22 0.77 12.90
C SER A 226 0.02 0.62 13.83
N LYS A 227 -0.48 1.72 14.42
CA LYS A 227 -1.69 1.69 15.25
C LYS A 227 -2.93 1.44 14.41
N PHE A 228 -3.01 2.08 13.24
CA PHE A 228 -4.12 1.93 12.30
C PHE A 228 -4.23 0.50 11.76
N ALA A 229 -3.13 -0.10 11.31
CA ALA A 229 -3.07 -1.48 10.85
C ALA A 229 -3.59 -2.47 11.92
N ARG A 230 -3.14 -2.31 13.17
CA ARG A 230 -3.61 -3.11 14.30
C ARG A 230 -5.09 -2.90 14.61
N GLN A 231 -5.60 -1.67 14.54
CA GLN A 231 -7.02 -1.36 14.76
C GLN A 231 -7.92 -1.99 13.68
N ILE A 232 -7.42 -2.13 12.45
CA ILE A 232 -8.15 -2.80 11.37
C ILE A 232 -8.12 -4.32 11.54
N GLY A 233 -7.05 -4.87 12.12
CA GLY A 233 -6.92 -6.28 12.46
C GLY A 233 -5.76 -7.01 11.76
N TYR A 234 -4.83 -6.28 11.13
CA TYR A 234 -3.57 -6.85 10.66
C TYR A 234 -2.67 -7.19 11.85
N ILE A 235 -2.03 -8.36 11.78
CA ILE A 235 -1.05 -8.78 12.80
C ILE A 235 0.24 -7.98 12.63
N LYS A 236 0.76 -7.94 11.39
CA LYS A 236 1.95 -7.20 11.03
C LYS A 236 1.85 -6.83 9.55
N TYR A 237 2.08 -5.55 9.23
CA TYR A 237 1.96 -5.03 7.87
C TYR A 237 3.32 -4.68 7.23
N GLU A 238 4.37 -4.49 8.03
CA GLU A 238 5.74 -4.28 7.55
C GLU A 238 6.52 -5.59 7.61
N ASP A 239 6.80 -6.15 6.44
CA ASP A 239 7.65 -7.33 6.29
C ASP A 239 9.08 -6.92 5.88
N THR A 240 10.08 -7.61 6.42
CA THR A 240 11.50 -7.32 6.16
C THR A 240 12.06 -8.11 4.98
N THR A 241 11.29 -9.05 4.44
CA THR A 241 11.68 -9.94 3.34
C THR A 241 10.78 -9.71 2.13
N LYS A 242 11.34 -9.89 0.94
CA LYS A 242 10.60 -9.77 -0.33
C LYS A 242 9.50 -10.82 -0.48
N TYR A 243 9.72 -12.00 0.09
CA TYR A 243 8.77 -13.11 0.07
C TYR A 243 8.51 -13.66 1.47
N ASP A 244 7.27 -14.10 1.72
CA ASP A 244 6.92 -14.86 2.92
C ASP A 244 7.39 -16.29 2.75
N ILE A 245 7.23 -16.83 1.54
CA ILE A 245 7.68 -18.16 1.19
C ILE A 245 8.40 -18.19 -0.16
N ALA A 246 9.32 -19.13 -0.33
CA ALA A 246 9.86 -19.50 -1.63
C ALA A 246 9.60 -20.97 -1.92
N LEU A 247 8.88 -21.23 -3.01
CA LEU A 247 8.67 -22.59 -3.50
C LEU A 247 9.96 -23.10 -4.14
N SER A 248 10.30 -24.35 -3.84
CA SER A 248 11.40 -25.07 -4.48
C SER A 248 10.90 -26.42 -4.94
N PHE A 249 10.92 -26.69 -6.24
CA PHE A 249 10.30 -27.88 -6.80
C PHE A 249 11.04 -28.38 -8.04
N ALA A 250 10.88 -29.65 -8.38
CA ALA A 250 11.37 -30.18 -9.65
C ALA A 250 10.37 -29.87 -10.77
N GLY A 251 10.84 -29.78 -12.02
CA GLY A 251 9.97 -29.42 -13.15
C GLY A 251 8.71 -30.29 -13.30
N ASN A 252 8.76 -31.55 -12.89
CA ASN A 252 7.63 -32.49 -12.92
C ASN A 252 6.54 -32.17 -11.88
N ASP A 253 6.86 -31.42 -10.83
CA ASP A 253 5.96 -31.07 -9.73
C ASP A 253 5.32 -29.68 -9.91
N ARG A 254 5.49 -29.07 -11.09
CA ARG A 254 5.04 -27.70 -11.39
C ARG A 254 3.55 -27.50 -11.14
N ASN A 255 2.71 -28.47 -11.49
CA ASN A 255 1.26 -28.35 -11.32
C ASN A 255 0.88 -28.14 -9.84
N LEU A 256 1.52 -28.86 -8.92
CA LEU A 256 1.28 -28.68 -7.49
C LEU A 256 1.81 -27.32 -7.01
N ALA A 257 3.02 -26.94 -7.44
CA ALA A 257 3.63 -25.66 -7.09
C ALA A 257 2.77 -24.46 -7.54
N GLU A 258 2.21 -24.53 -8.76
CA GLU A 258 1.34 -23.50 -9.31
C GLU A 258 0.04 -23.35 -8.50
N LEU A 259 -0.62 -24.46 -8.15
CA LEU A 259 -1.84 -24.42 -7.33
C LEU A 259 -1.56 -23.85 -5.92
N ILE A 260 -0.46 -24.26 -5.29
CA ILE A 260 -0.05 -23.71 -4.00
C ILE A 260 0.23 -22.20 -4.12
N PHE A 261 0.96 -21.79 -5.17
CA PHE A 261 1.23 -20.39 -5.46
C PHE A 261 -0.08 -19.58 -5.60
N GLN A 262 -1.05 -20.08 -6.37
CA GLN A 262 -2.33 -19.41 -6.58
C GLN A 262 -3.10 -19.24 -5.26
N TYR A 263 -3.28 -20.32 -4.49
CA TYR A 263 -4.03 -20.27 -3.22
C TYR A 263 -3.38 -19.37 -2.16
N LEU A 264 -2.05 -19.38 -2.05
CA LEU A 264 -1.34 -18.51 -1.11
C LEU A 264 -1.41 -17.05 -1.55
N SER A 265 -1.24 -16.79 -2.86
CA SER A 265 -1.37 -15.43 -3.41
C SER A 265 -2.78 -14.87 -3.19
N GLU A 266 -3.83 -15.68 -3.30
CA GLU A 266 -5.21 -15.26 -2.98
C GLU A 266 -5.42 -14.87 -1.51
N ASN A 267 -4.54 -15.32 -0.62
CA ASN A 267 -4.50 -14.91 0.79
C ASN A 267 -3.50 -13.75 1.04
N GLU A 268 -3.08 -13.05 -0.01
CA GLU A 268 -2.16 -11.91 0.05
C GLU A 268 -0.79 -12.25 0.66
N ILE A 269 -0.38 -13.52 0.55
CA ILE A 269 0.93 -14.02 0.96
C ILE A 269 1.90 -13.87 -0.22
N SER A 270 3.06 -13.27 0.02
CA SER A 270 4.08 -13.13 -1.02
C SER A 270 4.81 -14.44 -1.24
N VAL A 271 4.67 -15.01 -2.44
CA VAL A 271 5.26 -16.29 -2.81
C VAL A 271 6.26 -16.09 -3.94
N PHE A 272 7.50 -16.52 -3.72
CA PHE A 272 8.43 -16.69 -4.83
C PHE A 272 8.09 -17.95 -5.61
N TYR A 273 7.79 -17.78 -6.90
CA TYR A 273 7.51 -18.82 -7.88
C TYR A 273 8.34 -18.52 -9.15
N ASP A 274 9.26 -19.42 -9.48
CA ASP A 274 10.29 -19.21 -10.51
C ASP A 274 9.71 -18.89 -11.91
N VAL A 275 8.57 -19.49 -12.27
CA VAL A 275 7.91 -19.25 -13.56
C VAL A 275 7.47 -17.79 -13.72
N ASN A 276 7.04 -17.13 -12.65
CA ASN A 276 6.62 -15.72 -12.70
C ASN A 276 7.80 -14.74 -12.78
N GLU A 277 9.01 -15.22 -12.51
CA GLU A 277 10.23 -14.41 -12.49
C GLU A 277 11.02 -14.56 -13.78
N GLN A 278 10.50 -15.29 -14.78
CA GLN A 278 11.18 -15.54 -16.06
C GLN A 278 11.65 -14.25 -16.73
N ALA A 279 10.82 -13.21 -16.77
CA ALA A 279 11.19 -11.92 -17.34
C ALA A 279 12.38 -11.26 -16.62
N ASN A 280 12.45 -11.39 -15.29
CA ASN A 280 13.54 -10.86 -14.47
C ASN A 280 14.82 -11.71 -14.58
N ILE A 281 14.67 -13.00 -14.91
CA ILE A 281 15.78 -13.94 -15.10
C ILE A 281 16.40 -13.80 -16.51
N LEU A 282 15.68 -13.25 -17.49
CA LEU A 282 16.23 -13.02 -18.84
C LEU A 282 17.53 -12.21 -18.77
N ALA A 283 18.55 -12.70 -19.48
CA ALA A 283 19.91 -12.14 -19.52
C ALA A 283 20.69 -12.16 -18.18
N ASN A 284 20.18 -12.83 -17.14
CA ASN A 284 20.88 -13.03 -15.87
C ASN A 284 21.34 -14.48 -15.69
N ASN A 285 22.37 -14.68 -14.85
CA ASN A 285 22.72 -16.03 -14.40
C ASN A 285 21.64 -16.52 -13.44
N VAL A 286 20.95 -17.59 -13.83
CA VAL A 286 19.84 -18.18 -13.07
C VAL A 286 20.26 -18.55 -11.66
N GLU A 287 21.42 -19.18 -11.47
CA GLU A 287 21.87 -19.58 -10.13
C GLU A 287 22.19 -18.35 -9.26
N GLU A 288 22.79 -17.30 -9.82
CA GLU A 288 23.10 -16.06 -9.10
C GLU A 288 21.85 -15.28 -8.72
N TYR A 289 20.81 -15.28 -9.56
CA TYR A 289 19.54 -14.61 -9.27
C TYR A 289 18.74 -15.35 -8.18
N LEU A 290 18.69 -16.68 -8.24
CA LEU A 290 17.92 -17.50 -7.30
C LEU A 290 18.58 -17.58 -5.92
N LEU A 291 19.91 -17.49 -5.86
CA LEU A 291 20.65 -17.71 -4.62
C LEU A 291 20.25 -16.74 -3.49
N PRO A 292 20.20 -15.41 -3.67
CA PRO A 292 19.74 -14.46 -2.64
C PRO A 292 18.34 -14.77 -2.13
N ILE A 293 17.43 -15.21 -3.00
CA ILE A 293 16.04 -15.50 -2.67
C ILE A 293 15.96 -16.63 -1.65
N TYR A 294 16.63 -17.74 -1.97
CA TYR A 294 16.73 -18.88 -1.07
C TYR A 294 17.68 -18.65 0.11
N GLN A 295 18.44 -17.54 0.15
CA GLN A 295 19.43 -17.24 1.20
C GLN A 295 19.01 -16.16 2.21
N SER A 296 18.14 -15.24 1.84
CA SER A 296 17.73 -14.15 2.73
C SER A 296 16.43 -13.42 2.34
N GLU A 297 15.95 -13.51 1.09
CA GLU A 297 14.78 -12.71 0.67
C GLU A 297 13.43 -13.39 0.90
N ALA A 298 13.40 -14.67 1.27
CA ALA A 298 12.19 -15.39 1.65
C ALA A 298 12.21 -15.77 3.14
N LYS A 299 11.08 -15.66 3.85
CA LYS A 299 11.04 -16.01 5.28
C LYS A 299 11.04 -17.52 5.51
N PHE A 300 10.29 -18.28 4.70
CA PHE A 300 10.30 -19.74 4.70
C PHE A 300 10.66 -20.31 3.34
N ILE A 301 11.33 -21.46 3.32
CA ILE A 301 11.54 -22.24 2.10
C ILE A 301 10.62 -23.46 2.13
N VAL A 302 9.90 -23.69 1.03
CA VAL A 302 8.94 -24.78 0.90
C VAL A 302 9.41 -25.71 -0.22
N PRO A 303 10.25 -26.72 0.09
CA PRO A 303 10.68 -27.71 -0.88
C PRO A 303 9.62 -28.81 -1.10
N LEU A 304 9.33 -29.09 -2.36
CA LEU A 304 8.47 -30.19 -2.83
C LEU A 304 9.35 -31.42 -3.06
N LEU A 305 9.44 -32.29 -2.07
CA LEU A 305 10.34 -33.44 -2.01
C LEU A 305 9.71 -34.66 -2.70
N SER A 306 9.65 -34.61 -4.02
CA SER A 306 9.33 -35.76 -4.88
C SER A 306 10.59 -36.60 -5.17
N ASP A 307 10.41 -37.78 -5.77
CA ASP A 307 11.51 -38.61 -6.31
C ASP A 307 12.39 -37.87 -7.33
N ASN A 308 11.84 -36.85 -8.00
CA ASN A 308 12.54 -36.05 -9.00
C ASN A 308 13.29 -34.86 -8.39
N TYR A 309 13.14 -34.61 -7.08
CA TYR A 309 13.74 -33.46 -6.44
C TYR A 309 15.27 -33.58 -6.34
N PRO A 310 16.05 -32.59 -6.81
CA PRO A 310 17.51 -32.71 -6.82
C PRO A 310 18.12 -32.82 -5.43
N LYS A 311 18.75 -33.97 -5.11
CA LYS A 311 19.47 -34.18 -3.83
C LYS A 311 20.53 -33.12 -3.55
N ARG A 312 21.19 -32.59 -4.58
CA ARG A 312 22.18 -31.50 -4.47
C ARG A 312 21.57 -30.20 -3.92
N LEU A 313 20.30 -29.93 -4.22
CA LEU A 313 19.62 -28.73 -3.74
C LEU A 313 19.13 -28.93 -2.30
N TRP A 314 18.55 -30.11 -2.02
CA TRP A 314 18.14 -30.50 -0.68
C TRP A 314 19.30 -30.45 0.33
N THR A 315 20.46 -31.03 -0.02
CA THR A 315 21.66 -31.00 0.83
C THR A 315 22.17 -29.60 1.17
N LYS A 316 21.87 -28.58 0.36
CA LYS A 316 22.18 -27.19 0.70
C LYS A 316 21.27 -26.66 1.81
N PHE A 317 19.98 -26.98 1.77
CA PHE A 317 19.02 -26.57 2.81
C PHE A 317 19.27 -27.29 4.14
N GLU A 318 19.81 -28.50 4.10
CA GLU A 318 20.19 -29.25 5.30
C GLU A 318 21.45 -28.72 5.98
N SER A 319 22.31 -28.01 5.24
CA SER A 319 23.62 -27.58 5.73
C SER A 319 23.52 -26.71 6.99
N GLU A 320 24.44 -26.88 7.93
CA GLU A 320 24.49 -26.06 9.15
C GLU A 320 24.64 -24.57 8.83
N ALA A 321 25.33 -24.23 7.74
CA ALA A 321 25.44 -22.86 7.25
C ALA A 321 24.08 -22.25 6.87
N PHE A 322 23.16 -23.06 6.33
CA PHE A 322 21.80 -22.64 6.01
C PHE A 322 20.98 -22.44 7.29
N LYS A 323 21.02 -23.42 8.21
CA LYS A 323 20.31 -23.37 9.50
C LYS A 323 20.75 -22.18 10.36
N SER A 324 22.06 -21.93 10.43
CA SER A 324 22.62 -20.80 11.18
C SER A 324 22.21 -19.43 10.61
N ARG A 325 21.86 -19.35 9.32
CA ARG A 325 21.52 -18.10 8.64
C ARG A 325 20.02 -17.80 8.65
N PHE A 326 19.18 -18.84 8.49
CA PHE A 326 17.73 -18.69 8.47
C PHE A 326 17.05 -18.94 9.82
N GLY A 327 17.78 -19.46 10.80
CA GLY A 327 17.22 -19.94 12.05
C GLY A 327 16.71 -21.37 11.95
N GLU A 328 16.45 -21.96 13.12
CA GLU A 328 15.77 -23.24 13.21
C GLU A 328 14.30 -23.07 12.80
N ASN A 329 13.75 -24.04 12.04
CA ASN A 329 12.34 -24.10 11.61
C ASN A 329 11.92 -23.19 10.43
N SER A 330 12.85 -22.78 9.56
CA SER A 330 12.55 -21.95 8.37
C SER A 330 12.29 -22.75 7.09
N VAL A 331 12.32 -24.09 7.16
CA VAL A 331 12.02 -24.99 6.04
C VAL A 331 10.72 -25.74 6.34
N ILE A 332 9.78 -25.70 5.40
CA ILE A 332 8.49 -26.42 5.47
C ILE A 332 8.51 -27.49 4.38
N ALA A 333 8.97 -28.70 4.73
CA ALA A 333 9.06 -29.80 3.77
C ALA A 333 7.67 -30.32 3.36
N ILE A 334 7.46 -30.48 2.05
CA ILE A 334 6.30 -31.20 1.49
C ILE A 334 6.78 -32.54 0.94
N TRP A 335 6.36 -33.64 1.55
CA TRP A 335 6.72 -34.99 1.13
C TRP A 335 5.64 -35.60 0.25
N PHE A 336 6.01 -36.17 -0.88
CA PHE A 336 5.07 -36.93 -1.69
C PHE A 336 4.89 -38.32 -1.08
N SER A 337 3.65 -38.80 -0.96
CA SER A 337 3.36 -40.07 -0.29
C SER A 337 3.95 -41.30 -0.99
N ASN A 338 4.27 -41.18 -2.29
CA ASN A 338 4.94 -42.22 -3.07
C ASN A 338 6.49 -42.17 -3.01
N THR A 339 7.07 -41.11 -2.45
CA THR A 339 8.54 -40.98 -2.32
C THR A 339 9.05 -41.86 -1.18
N PRO A 340 10.02 -42.77 -1.41
CA PRO A 340 10.64 -43.56 -0.36
C PRO A 340 11.20 -42.69 0.77
N SER A 341 10.89 -43.05 2.03
CA SER A 341 11.30 -42.27 3.20
C SER A 341 12.81 -42.05 3.27
N SER A 342 13.59 -43.03 2.80
CA SER A 342 15.06 -43.05 2.81
C SER A 342 15.73 -41.98 1.96
N LEU A 343 14.99 -41.32 1.05
CA LEU A 343 15.57 -40.30 0.18
C LEU A 343 15.80 -38.97 0.89
N PHE A 344 15.03 -38.69 1.95
CA PHE A 344 15.02 -37.41 2.66
C PHE A 344 14.90 -37.62 4.18
N ASP A 345 15.59 -38.61 4.74
CA ASP A 345 15.44 -39.04 6.15
C ASP A 345 15.63 -37.92 7.18
N GLU A 346 16.59 -37.02 6.96
CA GLU A 346 16.86 -35.88 7.84
C GLU A 346 15.70 -34.87 7.85
N SER A 347 14.98 -34.70 6.74
CA SER A 347 13.80 -33.81 6.69
C SER A 347 12.71 -34.28 7.64
N ARG A 348 12.56 -35.60 7.81
CA ARG A 348 11.51 -36.24 8.62
C ARG A 348 11.79 -36.17 10.12
N LYS A 349 12.96 -35.68 10.54
CA LYS A 349 13.25 -35.34 11.94
C LYS A 349 12.44 -34.12 12.41
N TYR A 350 11.94 -33.32 11.48
CA TYR A 350 11.11 -32.14 11.73
C TYR A 350 9.67 -32.38 11.25
N GLY A 351 8.72 -31.59 11.76
CA GLY A 351 7.35 -31.59 11.25
C GLY A 351 7.29 -31.02 9.83
N GLY A 352 6.45 -31.61 8.97
CA GLY A 352 6.23 -31.18 7.60
C GLY A 352 4.86 -31.65 7.10
N ILE A 353 4.60 -31.51 5.81
CA ILE A 353 3.29 -31.79 5.22
C ILE A 353 3.43 -32.94 4.22
N THR A 354 2.63 -33.99 4.35
CA THR A 354 2.55 -35.03 3.31
C THR A 354 1.55 -34.59 2.24
N PHE A 355 1.94 -34.64 0.98
CA PHE A 355 1.08 -34.55 -0.20
C PHE A 355 0.65 -35.96 -0.62
N GLU A 356 -0.65 -36.23 -0.56
CA GLU A 356 -1.21 -37.54 -0.92
C GLU A 356 -1.43 -37.64 -2.44
N VAL A 357 -0.55 -38.34 -3.15
CA VAL A 357 -0.55 -38.39 -4.63
C VAL A 357 -1.80 -39.07 -5.22
N ASP A 358 -2.49 -39.90 -4.44
CA ASP A 358 -3.70 -40.62 -4.87
C ASP A 358 -4.98 -39.78 -4.73
N ARG A 359 -4.89 -38.59 -4.11
CA ARG A 359 -6.02 -37.67 -3.94
C ARG A 359 -6.05 -36.63 -5.06
N LYS A 360 -7.15 -35.88 -5.14
CA LYS A 360 -7.25 -34.75 -6.06
C LYS A 360 -6.24 -33.69 -5.67
N ILE A 361 -5.43 -33.27 -6.64
CA ILE A 361 -4.33 -32.33 -6.45
C ILE A 361 -4.83 -30.97 -5.95
N GLU A 362 -6.00 -30.53 -6.38
CA GLU A 362 -6.60 -29.24 -5.99
C GLU A 362 -6.99 -29.24 -4.50
N GLU A 363 -7.61 -30.33 -4.02
CA GLU A 363 -8.00 -30.48 -2.61
C GLU A 363 -6.77 -30.53 -1.69
N GLU A 364 -5.73 -31.24 -2.11
CA GLU A 364 -4.48 -31.33 -1.37
C GLU A 364 -3.69 -30.01 -1.41
N ALA A 365 -3.60 -29.34 -2.56
CA ALA A 365 -2.95 -28.03 -2.69
C ALA A 365 -3.64 -26.98 -1.81
N TYR A 366 -4.97 -26.97 -1.76
CA TYR A 366 -5.73 -26.11 -0.87
C TYR A 366 -5.43 -26.41 0.62
N ARG A 367 -5.44 -27.69 1.01
CA ARG A 367 -5.10 -28.13 2.37
C ARG A 367 -3.69 -27.71 2.78
N ILE A 368 -2.70 -27.94 1.90
CA ILE A 368 -1.30 -27.58 2.11
C ILE A 368 -1.17 -26.06 2.27
N SER A 369 -1.80 -25.29 1.39
CA SER A 369 -1.74 -23.83 1.41
C SER A 369 -2.32 -23.25 2.69
N ASN A 370 -3.45 -23.79 3.19
CA ASN A 370 -4.03 -23.36 4.46
C ASN A 370 -3.10 -23.62 5.66
N LEU A 371 -2.39 -24.76 5.69
CA LEU A 371 -1.42 -25.06 6.74
C LEU A 371 -0.22 -24.10 6.70
N ILE A 372 0.26 -23.78 5.50
CA ILE A 372 1.36 -22.81 5.32
C ILE A 372 0.92 -21.41 5.76
N ALA A 373 -0.27 -20.96 5.35
CA ALA A 373 -0.83 -19.68 5.78
C ALA A 373 -0.95 -19.59 7.32
N GLU A 374 -1.40 -20.67 7.96
CA GLU A 374 -1.48 -20.73 9.42
C GLU A 374 -0.09 -20.70 10.08
N LYS A 375 0.92 -21.36 9.52
CA LYS A 375 2.30 -21.29 10.02
C LYS A 375 2.87 -19.87 9.92
N ILE A 376 2.59 -19.15 8.83
CA ILE A 376 2.97 -17.75 8.65
C ILE A 376 2.28 -16.87 9.69
N ARG A 377 0.98 -17.08 9.91
CA ARG A 377 0.19 -16.38 10.93
C ARG A 377 0.79 -16.54 12.32
N ILE A 378 1.08 -17.78 12.74
CA ILE A 378 1.72 -18.08 14.02
C ILE A 378 3.08 -17.37 14.13
N SER A 379 3.91 -17.46 13.09
CA SER A 379 5.22 -16.83 13.09
C SER A 379 5.16 -15.29 13.12
N LYS A 380 4.13 -14.67 12.54
CA LYS A 380 3.92 -13.21 12.67
C LYS A 380 3.52 -12.83 14.10
N LEU A 381 2.68 -13.65 14.76
CA LEU A 381 2.29 -13.42 16.16
C LEU A 381 3.44 -13.57 17.14
N GLU A 382 4.31 -14.58 16.95
CA GLU A 382 5.49 -14.81 17.79
C GLU A 382 6.49 -13.65 17.75
N GLN A 383 6.50 -12.86 16.66
CA GLN A 383 7.37 -11.68 16.52
C GLN A 383 6.80 -10.40 17.17
N GLU A 384 5.53 -10.39 17.55
CA GLU A 384 4.89 -9.26 18.23
C GLU A 384 5.03 -9.30 19.76
N VAL A 385 5.36 -10.48 20.31
CA VAL A 385 5.62 -10.70 21.75
C VAL A 385 7.11 -10.50 22.03
#